data_AF-A0A350JFG1-F1
#
_entry.id   AF-A0A350JFG1-F1
#
_cell.length_a   1.000
_cell.length_b   1.000
_cell.length_c   1.000
_cell.angle_alpha   90.00
_cell.angle_beta   90.00
_cell.angle_gamma   90.00
#
_symmetry.space_group_name_H-M   'P 1'
#
loop_
_entity.id
_entity.type
_entity.pdbx_description
1 polymer ?
#
loop_
_entity_poly.entity_id
_entity_poly.type
_entity_poly.pdbx_seq_one_letter_code
_entity_poly.pdbx_strand_id
1 'polypeptide(L)' 'MLCIQKNHPPLLVQVTSSGWSSRLKKIKEEPLSKLALASGFNIEVHGWRKLKTNKNKMTIKVIPVKEEDLNEFQST' A
#
# COMPACT_ATOMS: atom_id res chain seq x y z
N MET A 1 9.71 2.02 -0.93
CA MET A 1 10.68 1.84 0.18
C MET A 1 10.28 0.60 0.96
N LEU A 2 11.25 -0.18 1.46
CA LEU A 2 11.02 -1.30 2.36
C LEU A 2 11.32 -0.86 3.80
N CYS A 3 10.38 -1.08 4.70
CA CYS A 3 10.47 -0.74 6.11
C CYS A 3 10.38 -2.02 6.95
N ILE A 4 11.36 -2.25 7.82
CA ILE A 4 11.44 -3.44 8.67
C ILE A 4 11.54 -2.97 10.12
N GLN A 5 10.66 -3.48 10.97
CA GLN A 5 10.63 -3.18 12.40
C GLN A 5 10.41 -4.48 13.16
N LYS A 6 11.15 -4.66 14.27
CA LYS A 6 11.01 -5.84 15.14
C LYS A 6 9.57 -6.00 15.61
N ASN A 7 9.04 -7.23 15.53
CA ASN A 7 7.67 -7.60 15.91
C ASN A 7 6.55 -6.96 15.06
N HIS A 8 6.87 -6.39 13.89
CA HIS A 8 5.88 -5.90 12.93
C HIS A 8 6.05 -6.60 11.59
N PRO A 9 4.96 -6.80 10.82
CA PRO A 9 5.07 -7.26 9.45
C PRO A 9 5.90 -6.30 8.60
N PRO A 10 6.69 -6.78 7.63
CA PRO A 10 7.40 -5.92 6.69
C PRO A 10 6.44 -4.98 5.97
N LEU A 11 6.85 -3.72 5.77
CA LEU A 11 6.01 -2.68 5.17
C LEU A 11 6.64 -2.14 3.89
N LEU A 12 5.88 -2.15 2.81
CA LEU A 12 6.20 -1.48 1.55
C LEU A 12 5.52 -0.11 1.52
N VAL A 13 6.32 0.95 1.55
CA VAL A 13 5.82 2.33 1.51
C VAL A 13 6.06 2.94 0.14
N GLN A 14 5.01 3.49 -0.46
CA GLN A 14 5.10 4.34 -1.64
C GLN A 14 4.75 5.78 -1.29
N VAL A 15 5.70 6.70 -1.47
CA VAL A 15 5.48 8.13 -1.26
C VAL A 15 5.06 8.78 -2.58
N THR A 16 4.06 9.66 -2.55
CA THR A 16 3.61 10.41 -3.71
C THR A 16 3.25 11.85 -3.36
N SER A 17 3.65 12.80 -4.21
CA SER A 17 3.34 14.23 -4.04
C SER A 17 1.91 14.58 -4.47
N SER A 18 1.34 13.84 -5.42
CA SER A 18 -0.03 13.98 -5.92
C SER A 18 -0.58 12.64 -6.42
N GLY A 19 -1.85 12.59 -6.84
CA GLY A 19 -2.40 11.42 -7.56
C GLY A 19 -2.49 10.11 -6.77
N TRP A 20 -2.68 10.16 -5.44
CA TRP A 20 -2.72 8.97 -4.57
C TRP A 20 -3.78 7.93 -4.97
N SER A 21 -4.94 8.36 -5.48
CA SER A 21 -6.00 7.46 -5.95
C SER A 21 -5.56 6.64 -7.17
N SER A 22 -4.93 7.29 -8.15
CA SER A 22 -4.32 6.62 -9.29
C SER A 22 -3.22 5.65 -8.86
N ARG A 23 -2.42 6.05 -7.86
CA ARG A 23 -1.37 5.19 -7.31
C ARG A 23 -1.94 3.92 -6.68
N LEU A 24 -2.99 4.04 -5.87
CA LEU A 24 -3.67 2.88 -5.28
C LEU A 24 -4.23 1.95 -6.34
N LYS A 25 -4.82 2.50 -7.42
CA LYS A 25 -5.33 1.69 -8.54
C LYS A 25 -4.19 0.91 -9.20
N LYS A 26 -3.09 1.58 -9.54
CA LYS A 26 -1.90 0.94 -10.14
C LYS A 26 -1.31 -0.16 -9.26
N ILE A 27 -1.25 0.06 -7.94
CA ILE A 27 -0.74 -0.98 -7.03
C ILE A 27 -1.70 -2.17 -7.03
N LYS A 28 -3.01 -1.97 -6.93
CA LYS A 28 -3.99 -3.08 -6.97
C LYS A 28 -3.96 -3.88 -8.28
N GLU A 29 -3.58 -3.25 -9.38
CA GLU A 29 -3.45 -3.89 -10.70
C GLU A 29 -2.10 -4.60 -10.88
N GLU A 30 -1.10 -4.32 -10.04
CA GLU A 30 0.23 -4.90 -10.13
C GLU A 30 0.25 -6.32 -9.52
N PRO A 31 0.55 -7.38 -10.29
CA PRO A 31 0.52 -8.75 -9.79
C PRO A 31 1.48 -8.99 -8.61
N LEU A 32 2.65 -8.35 -8.64
CA LEU A 32 3.64 -8.48 -7.57
C LEU A 32 3.17 -7.86 -6.25
N SER A 33 2.23 -6.91 -6.28
CA SER A 33 1.65 -6.36 -5.06
C SER A 33 0.82 -7.40 -4.32
N LYS A 34 0.09 -8.27 -5.05
CA LYS A 34 -0.68 -9.36 -4.47
C LYS A 34 0.23 -10.39 -3.83
N LEU A 35 1.30 -10.77 -4.53
CA LEU A 35 2.29 -11.70 -3.98
C LEU A 35 2.92 -11.15 -2.69
N ALA A 36 3.24 -9.85 -2.65
CA ALA A 36 3.75 -9.21 -1.44
C ALA A 36 2.74 -9.28 -0.28
N LEU A 37 1.46 -8.95 -0.54
CA LEU A 37 0.39 -9.04 0.46
C LEU A 37 0.21 -10.49 0.95
N ALA A 38 0.21 -11.47 0.05
CA ALA A 38 0.12 -12.90 0.38
C ALA A 38 1.33 -13.41 1.18
N SER A 39 2.51 -12.81 0.96
CA SER A 39 3.75 -13.09 1.70
C SER A 39 3.79 -12.42 3.09
N GLY A 40 2.71 -11.76 3.51
CA GLY A 40 2.61 -11.11 4.81
C GLY A 40 3.21 -9.70 4.86
N PHE A 41 3.46 -9.06 3.72
CA PHE A 41 3.83 -7.65 3.68
C PHE A 41 2.60 -6.77 3.78
N ASN A 42 2.75 -5.63 4.45
CA ASN A 42 1.80 -4.53 4.34
C ASN A 42 2.21 -3.59 3.21
N ILE A 43 1.24 -2.92 2.58
CA ILE A 43 1.51 -1.89 1.58
C ILE A 43 0.79 -0.60 1.98
N GLU A 44 1.56 0.49 2.04
CA GLU A 44 1.06 1.83 2.33
C GLU A 44 1.40 2.82 1.23
N VAL A 45 0.45 3.72 0.97
CA VAL A 45 0.66 4.90 0.13
C VAL A 45 0.61 6.13 1.01
N HIS A 46 1.74 6.84 1.08
CA HIS A 46 1.91 8.08 1.81
C HIS A 46 1.83 9.24 0.83
N GLY A 47 0.94 10.18 1.08
CA GLY A 47 0.83 11.35 0.22
C GLY A 47 0.25 12.56 0.92
N TRP A 48 0.08 13.63 0.15
CA TRP A 48 -0.42 14.90 0.64
C TRP A 48 -1.80 15.18 0.08
N ARG A 49 -2.72 15.59 0.95
CA ARG A 49 -4.04 16.10 0.57
C ARG A 49 -4.11 17.59 0.86
N LYS A 50 -4.49 18.38 -0.14
CA LYS A 50 -4.79 19.80 0.04
C LYS A 50 -6.14 19.95 0.76
N LEU A 51 -6.14 20.70 1.86
CA LEU A 51 -7.35 21.05 2.61
C LEU A 51 -7.99 22.32 2.05
N LYS A 52 -9.26 22.56 2.39
CA LYS A 52 -9.98 23.79 2.04
C LYS A 52 -9.29 25.06 2.56
N THR A 53 -8.50 24.93 3.63
CA THR A 53 -7.74 26.03 4.26
C THR A 53 -6.39 26.31 3.58
N ASN A 54 -6.16 25.83 2.36
CA ASN A 54 -4.88 25.93 1.62
C ASN A 54 -3.66 25.28 2.32
N LYS A 55 -3.87 24.52 3.40
CA LYS A 55 -2.83 23.71 4.05
C LYS A 55 -2.78 22.30 3.47
N ASN A 56 -1.62 21.66 3.51
CA ASN A 56 -1.46 20.25 3.16
C ASN A 56 -1.57 19.38 4.42
N LYS A 57 -2.23 18.24 4.31
CA LYS A 57 -2.30 17.21 5.35
C LYS A 57 -1.71 15.91 4.81
N MET A 58 -0.75 15.35 5.53
CA MET A 58 -0.23 14.02 5.24
C MET A 58 -1.35 12.99 5.40
N THR A 59 -1.48 12.10 4.44
CA THR A 59 -2.48 11.04 4.41
C THR A 59 -1.77 9.72 4.14
N ILE A 60 -2.05 8.73 4.98
CA ILE A 60 -1.55 7.36 4.84
C ILE A 60 -2.74 6.48 4.47
N LYS A 61 -2.54 5.62 3.48
CA LYS A 61 -3.55 4.69 2.99
C LYS A 61 -2.97 3.30 2.90
N VAL A 62 -3.57 2.39 3.64
CA VAL A 62 -3.23 0.98 3.65
C VAL A 62 -4.00 0.30 2.53
N ILE A 63 -3.33 -0.57 1.78
CA ILE A 63 -4.00 -1.47 0.84
C ILE A 63 -4.47 -2.68 1.65
N PRO A 64 -5.78 -2.95 1.72
CA PRO A 64 -6.28 -4.10 2.46
C PRO A 64 -5.87 -5.38 1.73
N VAL A 65 -5.44 -6.38 2.50
CA VAL A 65 -5.32 -7.76 2.04
C VAL A 65 -6.73 -8.30 1.82
N LYS A 66 -6.98 -8.94 0.67
CA LYS A 66 -8.23 -9.68 0.44
C LYS A 66 -7.98 -11.18 0.52
N GLU A 67 -9.00 -11.95 0.85
CA GLU A 67 -8.94 -13.42 0.83
C GLU A 67 -8.56 -13.98 -0.55
N GLU A 68 -9.03 -13.32 -1.62
CA GLU A 68 -8.67 -13.62 -3.01
C GLU A 68 -7.15 -13.59 -3.23
N ASP A 69 -6.46 -12.60 -2.66
CA ASP A 69 -5.01 -12.43 -2.80
C ASP A 69 -4.23 -13.54 -2.07
N LEU A 70 -4.81 -14.12 -1.01
CA LEU A 70 -4.22 -15.21 -0.24
C LEU A 70 -4.39 -16.56 -0.94
N ASN A 71 -5.56 -16.81 -1.52
CA ASN A 71 -5.90 -18.09 -2.14
C ASN A 71 -5.18 -18.32 -3.49
N GLU A 72 -4.88 -17.24 -4.23
CA GLU A 72 -4.21 -17.29 -5.54
C GLU A 72 -2.82 -17.97 -5.47
N PHE A 73 -2.15 -17.91 -4.31
CA PHE A 73 -0.78 -18.43 -4.13
C PHE A 73 -0.66 -19.62 -3.15
N GLN A 74 -1.79 -20.12 -2.61
CA GLN A 74 -1.80 -21.29 -1.71
C GLN A 74 -1.86 -22.65 -2.45
N SER A 75 -1.98 -22.64 -3.78
CA SER A 75 -2.18 -23.85 -4.60
C SER A 75 -0.88 -24.45 -5.18
N THR A 76 0.28 -24.08 -4.64
CA THR A 76 1.61 -24.55 -5.11
C THR A 76 2.34 -25.37 -4.07
#